data_AF-A0A944KIE8-F1
#
_entry.id   AF-A0A944KIE8-F1
#
_cell.length_a   1.000
_cell.length_b   1.000
_cell.length_c   1.000
_cell.angle_alpha   90.00
_cell.angle_beta   90.00
_cell.angle_gamma   90.00
#
_symmetry.space_group_name_H-M   'P 1'
#
loop_
_entity.id
_entity.type
_entity.pdbx_description
1 polymer ?
#
loop_
_entity_poly.entity_id
_entity_poly.type
_entity_poly.pdbx_seq_one_letter_code
_entity_poly.pdbx_strand_id
1 'polypeptide(L)'
;MRILLTAMTAVAALVALAGCVGTAPHIADHTPASTAKVATPKAKHAPDQGVAVTCSGLSELQSNLSIATLGRSAGTLRDDGYAAIINLTPTTLSGLLRTPNVGLSPDLVALQDAVNNSPSTVASTKFDPDAAPFTGALRQAAADCEKNGTPLVAYAPAGQG
;
A
#
# COMPACT_ATOMS: atom_id res chain seq x y z
N MET A 1 -37.70 -35.32 -36.61
CA MET A 1 -37.21 -36.57 -36.00
C MET A 1 -36.26 -36.18 -34.87
N ARG A 2 -36.60 -36.60 -33.64
CA ARG A 2 -35.81 -36.73 -32.41
C ARG A 2 -35.09 -35.51 -31.79
N ILE A 3 -35.52 -35.28 -30.55
CA ILE A 3 -35.12 -34.38 -29.46
C ILE A 3 -33.77 -34.80 -28.88
N LEU A 4 -32.98 -33.86 -28.34
CA LEU A 4 -32.24 -34.06 -27.09
C LEU A 4 -32.05 -32.74 -26.32
N LEU A 5 -32.44 -32.82 -25.04
CA LEU A 5 -32.57 -31.80 -24.01
C LEU A 5 -31.27 -31.65 -23.18
N THR A 6 -31.13 -30.49 -22.53
CA THR A 6 -30.49 -30.20 -21.21
C THR A 6 -28.96 -30.38 -21.08
N ALA A 7 -28.22 -29.55 -20.32
CA ALA A 7 -28.54 -28.97 -19.02
C ALA A 7 -27.82 -27.63 -18.71
N MET A 8 -28.51 -26.83 -17.89
CA MET A 8 -28.05 -25.64 -17.19
C MET A 8 -27.08 -25.99 -16.05
N THR A 9 -26.12 -25.12 -15.76
CA THR A 9 -25.68 -24.82 -14.40
C THR A 9 -25.36 -23.34 -14.27
N ALA A 10 -26.36 -22.59 -13.81
CA ALA A 10 -26.17 -21.25 -13.24
C ALA A 10 -25.71 -21.42 -11.79
N VAL A 11 -24.52 -20.93 -11.45
CA VAL A 11 -24.08 -20.83 -10.05
C VAL A 11 -24.50 -19.46 -9.55
N ALA A 12 -25.65 -19.41 -8.90
CA ALA A 12 -26.02 -18.33 -8.00
C ALA A 12 -25.64 -18.75 -6.58
N ALA A 13 -24.83 -17.94 -5.90
CA ALA A 13 -24.71 -18.00 -4.45
C ALA A 13 -24.85 -16.58 -3.88
N LEU A 14 -26.00 -16.36 -3.26
CA LEU A 14 -26.45 -15.17 -2.58
C LEU A 14 -25.70 -14.96 -1.24
N VAL A 15 -25.28 -13.72 -1.02
CA VAL A 15 -25.56 -12.83 0.14
C VAL A 15 -25.36 -13.37 1.57
N ALA A 16 -24.57 -12.62 2.36
CA ALA A 16 -24.99 -12.24 3.72
C ALA A 16 -24.28 -10.94 4.17
N LEU A 17 -25.02 -9.82 4.12
CA LEU A 17 -24.78 -8.67 4.98
C LEU A 17 -25.27 -9.02 6.39
N ALA A 18 -24.42 -8.94 7.41
CA ALA A 18 -24.85 -8.95 8.79
C ALA A 18 -24.73 -7.54 9.38
N GLY A 19 -25.87 -6.86 9.44
CA GLY A 19 -26.06 -5.60 10.16
C GLY A 19 -26.16 -5.79 11.67
N CYS A 20 -25.98 -4.68 12.37
CA CYS A 20 -26.03 -4.50 13.82
C CYS A 20 -27.45 -4.09 14.26
N VAL A 21 -28.10 -4.77 15.22
CA VAL A 21 -28.91 -4.21 16.35
C VAL A 21 -29.63 -5.30 17.18
N GLY A 22 -29.40 -5.29 18.51
CA GLY A 22 -30.45 -5.09 19.53
C GLY A 22 -31.36 -6.24 20.04
N THR A 23 -31.08 -6.68 21.27
CA THR A 23 -31.98 -7.05 22.42
C THR A 23 -32.80 -8.36 22.46
N ALA A 24 -32.57 -9.11 23.55
CA ALA A 24 -33.14 -10.40 24.03
C ALA A 24 -34.61 -10.28 24.55
N PRO A 25 -35.30 -11.29 25.18
CA PRO A 25 -34.84 -12.59 25.72
C PRO A 25 -35.81 -13.81 25.60
N HIS A 26 -35.42 -14.93 26.24
CA HIS A 26 -36.18 -16.13 26.68
C HIS A 26 -36.23 -17.34 25.73
N ILE A 27 -35.43 -18.37 26.02
CA ILE A 27 -35.83 -19.68 26.61
C ILE A 27 -34.55 -20.53 26.69
N ALA A 28 -34.27 -21.05 27.88
CA ALA A 28 -33.20 -22.00 28.14
C ALA A 28 -33.63 -23.39 27.67
N ASP A 29 -32.76 -24.12 26.95
CA ASP A 29 -32.44 -25.48 27.37
C ASP A 29 -31.18 -26.04 26.69
N HIS A 30 -30.42 -26.74 27.52
CA HIS A 30 -29.17 -27.47 27.35
C HIS A 30 -28.67 -27.79 25.93
N THR A 31 -27.47 -27.29 25.59
CA THR A 31 -26.61 -27.83 24.53
C THR A 31 -25.16 -27.79 25.03
N PRO A 32 -24.36 -28.85 24.86
CA PRO A 32 -23.06 -29.00 25.52
C PRO A 32 -22.12 -27.84 25.21
N ALA A 33 -21.39 -27.40 26.25
CA ALA A 33 -20.37 -26.37 26.19
C ALA A 33 -19.27 -26.75 25.18
N SER A 34 -19.50 -26.41 23.92
CA SER A 34 -18.41 -26.23 22.96
C SER A 34 -17.69 -24.96 23.42
N THR A 35 -16.60 -25.13 24.17
CA THR A 35 -15.61 -24.08 24.36
C THR A 35 -14.99 -23.80 22.99
N ALA A 36 -15.77 -23.14 22.12
CA ALA A 36 -15.21 -22.27 21.12
C ALA A 36 -14.41 -21.27 21.93
N LYS A 37 -13.09 -21.47 21.96
CA LYS A 37 -12.17 -20.37 22.23
C LYS A 37 -12.59 -19.31 21.24
N VAL A 38 -13.38 -18.34 21.71
CA VAL A 38 -13.47 -17.05 21.06
C VAL A 38 -12.02 -16.64 20.97
N ALA A 39 -11.46 -16.74 19.76
CA ALA A 39 -10.23 -16.08 19.46
C ALA A 39 -10.56 -14.63 19.77
N THR A 40 -10.17 -14.17 20.96
CA THR A 40 -10.05 -12.75 21.24
C THR A 40 -9.37 -12.21 20.00
N PRO A 41 -10.02 -11.30 19.24
CA PRO A 41 -9.31 -10.59 18.19
C PRO A 41 -8.05 -10.13 18.89
N LYS A 42 -6.86 -10.60 18.47
CA LYS A 42 -5.62 -9.96 18.89
C LYS A 42 -5.94 -8.50 18.67
N ALA A 43 -6.00 -7.71 19.75
CA ALA A 43 -6.19 -6.29 19.64
C ALA A 43 -5.21 -5.88 18.54
N LYS A 44 -5.73 -5.48 17.37
CA LYS A 44 -4.87 -4.95 16.31
C LYS A 44 -4.21 -3.81 17.03
N HIS A 45 -2.94 -3.99 17.42
CA HIS A 45 -2.16 -2.92 18.00
C HIS A 45 -2.37 -1.78 17.02
N ALA A 46 -2.87 -0.65 17.53
CA ALA A 46 -2.95 0.54 16.70
C ALA A 46 -1.56 0.70 16.08
N PRO A 47 -1.46 0.87 14.75
CA PRO A 47 -0.16 0.94 14.11
C PRO A 47 0.65 2.03 14.78
N ASP A 48 1.95 1.76 14.95
CA ASP A 48 2.88 2.75 15.49
C ASP A 48 2.72 4.04 14.68
N GLN A 49 2.40 5.15 15.35
CA GLN A 49 2.06 6.40 14.66
C GLN A 49 3.25 6.91 13.82
N GLY A 50 4.47 6.67 14.29
CA GLY A 50 5.68 6.99 13.55
C GLY A 50 5.80 6.20 12.26
N VAL A 51 5.55 4.90 12.34
CA VAL A 51 5.54 4.02 11.16
C VAL A 51 4.42 4.43 10.19
N ALA A 52 3.22 4.74 10.69
CA ALA A 52 2.11 5.20 9.85
C ALA A 52 2.44 6.50 9.09
N VAL A 53 3.05 7.48 9.76
CA VAL A 53 3.50 8.73 9.12
C VAL A 53 4.55 8.46 8.05
N THR A 54 5.56 7.63 8.36
CA THR A 54 6.59 7.25 7.38
C THR A 54 5.99 6.55 6.17
N CYS A 55 5.12 5.56 6.38
CA CYS A 55 4.48 4.81 5.30
C CYS A 55 3.54 5.68 4.46
N SER A 56 2.86 6.68 5.04
CA SER A 56 2.08 7.66 4.28
C SER A 56 2.98 8.50 3.37
N GLY A 57 4.10 9.02 3.89
CA GLY A 57 5.05 9.79 3.08
C GLY A 57 5.71 8.98 1.97
N LEU A 58 6.04 7.71 2.25
CA LEU A 58 6.57 6.79 1.25
C LEU A 58 5.53 6.40 0.19
N SER A 59 4.24 6.33 0.55
CA SER A 59 3.15 6.11 -0.40
C SER A 59 3.03 7.27 -1.39
N GLU A 60 3.12 8.50 -0.89
CA GLU A 60 3.11 9.70 -1.73
C GLU A 60 4.34 9.74 -2.65
N LEU A 61 5.54 9.46 -2.10
CA LEU A 61 6.76 9.36 -2.90
C LEU A 61 6.62 8.32 -4.01
N GLN A 62 6.22 7.10 -3.68
CA GLN A 62 6.05 6.02 -4.65
C GLN A 62 5.04 6.39 -5.74
N SER A 63 3.93 7.02 -5.35
CA SER A 63 2.89 7.45 -6.29
C SER A 63 3.39 8.53 -7.23
N ASN A 64 4.11 9.53 -6.72
CA ASN A 64 4.69 10.61 -7.54
C ASN A 64 5.71 10.05 -8.54
N LEU A 65 6.58 9.13 -8.11
CA LEU A 65 7.54 8.47 -8.99
C LEU A 65 6.83 7.63 -10.07
N SER A 66 5.82 6.85 -9.68
CA SER A 66 5.04 6.03 -10.61
C SER A 66 4.30 6.88 -11.64
N ILE A 67 3.64 7.96 -11.22
CA ILE A 67 2.95 8.90 -12.11
C ILE A 67 3.94 9.57 -13.07
N ALA A 68 5.12 9.97 -12.58
CA ALA A 68 6.15 10.57 -13.44
C ALA A 68 6.64 9.59 -14.50
N THR A 69 6.93 8.35 -14.13
CA THR A 69 7.35 7.29 -15.06
C THR A 69 6.25 6.97 -16.09
N LEU A 70 5.00 6.86 -15.64
CA LEU A 70 3.84 6.64 -16.52
C LEU A 70 3.64 7.83 -17.49
N GLY A 71 3.65 9.06 -16.98
CA GLY A 71 3.50 10.25 -17.81
C GLY A 71 4.61 10.40 -18.84
N ARG A 72 5.86 10.08 -18.46
CA ARG A 72 7.01 10.14 -19.37
C ARG A 72 6.91 9.07 -20.45
N SER A 73 6.58 7.83 -20.09
CA SER A 73 6.42 6.73 -21.06
C SER A 73 5.22 6.91 -21.98
N ALA A 74 4.15 7.55 -21.52
CA ALA A 74 2.99 7.93 -22.33
C ALA A 74 3.23 9.19 -23.20
N GLY A 75 4.38 9.86 -23.04
CA GLY A 75 4.70 11.11 -23.75
C GLY A 75 3.90 12.33 -23.26
N THR A 76 3.17 12.23 -22.15
CA THR A 76 2.37 13.32 -21.57
C THR A 76 3.16 14.17 -20.57
N LEU A 77 4.34 13.70 -20.14
CA LEU A 77 5.28 14.42 -19.29
C LEU A 77 6.62 14.54 -20.02
N ARG A 78 7.11 15.77 -20.16
CA ARG A 78 8.42 16.05 -20.75
C ARG A 78 9.55 15.68 -19.78
N ASP A 79 10.75 15.48 -20.31
CA ASP A 79 11.94 15.11 -19.52
C ASP A 79 12.29 16.12 -18.41
N ASP A 80 12.07 17.42 -18.64
CA ASP A 80 12.27 18.46 -17.62
C ASP A 80 11.25 18.37 -16.48
N GLY A 81 10.00 18.06 -16.80
CA GLY A 81 8.96 17.79 -15.81
C GLY A 81 9.22 16.51 -15.03
N TYR A 82 9.64 15.44 -15.71
CA TYR A 82 10.09 14.21 -15.07
C TYR A 82 11.24 14.48 -14.11
N ALA A 83 12.28 15.19 -14.58
CA ALA A 83 13.44 15.50 -13.76
C ALA A 83 13.09 16.32 -12.53
N ALA A 84 12.18 17.30 -12.65
CA ALA A 84 11.70 18.06 -11.51
C ALA A 84 11.07 17.16 -10.43
N ILE A 85 10.22 16.20 -10.81
CA ILE A 85 9.57 15.28 -9.86
C ILE A 85 10.60 14.35 -9.20
N ILE A 86 11.46 13.70 -9.99
CA ILE A 86 12.51 12.82 -9.45
C ILE A 86 13.37 13.60 -8.43
N ASN A 87 13.76 14.83 -8.78
CA ASN A 87 14.64 15.65 -7.94
C ASN A 87 14.02 16.14 -6.62
N LEU A 88 12.71 15.93 -6.39
CA LEU A 88 12.07 16.17 -5.09
C LEU A 88 12.30 15.03 -4.10
N THR A 89 12.59 13.82 -4.57
CA THR A 89 12.79 12.64 -3.72
C THR A 89 13.78 12.85 -2.57
N PRO A 90 14.98 13.43 -2.76
CA PRO A 90 15.91 13.67 -1.66
C PRO A 90 15.31 14.59 -0.59
N THR A 91 14.57 15.61 -1.02
CA THR A 91 13.89 16.56 -0.11
C THR A 91 12.79 15.87 0.68
N THR A 92 11.97 15.04 0.04
CA THR A 92 10.93 14.25 0.71
C THR A 92 11.52 13.32 1.77
N LEU A 93 12.56 12.55 1.43
CA LEU A 93 13.23 11.64 2.36
C LEU A 93 13.86 12.37 3.54
N SER A 94 14.55 13.47 3.29
CA SER A 94 15.11 14.30 4.37
C SER A 94 14.02 14.96 5.23
N GLY A 95 12.85 15.29 4.67
CA GLY A 95 11.69 15.77 5.42
C GLY A 95 11.15 14.69 6.37
N LEU A 96 11.00 13.46 5.89
CA LEU A 96 10.56 12.33 6.71
C LEU A 96 11.53 12.06 7.86
N LEU A 97 12.84 12.02 7.59
CA LEU A 97 13.87 11.80 8.63
C LEU A 97 13.90 12.87 9.72
N ARG A 98 13.44 14.09 9.43
CA ARG A 98 13.36 15.19 10.40
C ARG A 98 12.03 15.24 11.13
N THR A 99 11.06 14.41 10.75
CA THR A 99 9.75 14.38 11.38
C THR A 99 9.88 13.80 12.79
N PRO A 100 9.35 14.47 13.83
CA PRO A 100 9.36 13.93 15.18
C PRO A 100 8.66 12.57 15.23
N ASN A 101 9.23 11.63 15.98
CA ASN A 101 8.71 10.26 16.12
C ASN A 101 8.62 9.50 14.79
N VAL A 102 9.48 9.78 13.81
CA VAL A 102 9.55 8.99 12.57
C VAL A 102 9.79 7.51 12.86
N GLY A 103 9.02 6.64 12.20
CA GLY A 103 9.25 5.19 12.19
C GLY A 103 10.10 4.76 10.98
N LEU A 104 10.59 3.53 10.97
CA LEU A 104 11.36 2.95 9.84
C LEU A 104 12.58 3.81 9.42
N SER A 105 13.26 4.45 10.37
CA SER A 105 14.46 5.25 10.08
C SER A 105 15.54 4.51 9.28
N PRO A 106 15.82 3.20 9.52
CA PRO A 106 16.76 2.45 8.71
C PRO A 106 16.38 2.40 7.22
N ASP A 107 15.09 2.24 6.91
CA ASP A 107 14.59 2.21 5.52
C ASP A 107 14.72 3.58 4.85
N LEU A 108 14.42 4.65 5.59
CA LEU A 108 14.59 6.02 5.09
C LEU A 108 16.07 6.37 4.83
N VAL A 109 16.98 5.90 5.68
CA VAL A 109 18.43 6.05 5.46
C VAL A 109 18.87 5.24 4.25
N ALA A 110 18.43 3.99 4.11
CA ALA A 110 18.76 3.16 2.95
C ALA A 110 18.27 3.79 1.63
N LEU A 111 17.08 4.39 1.62
CA LEU A 111 16.55 5.15 0.48
C LEU A 111 17.40 6.40 0.19
N GLN A 112 17.78 7.16 1.22
CA GLN A 112 18.63 8.34 1.09
C GLN A 112 20.02 7.97 0.55
N ASP A 113 20.60 6.88 1.03
CA ASP A 113 21.87 6.34 0.54
C ASP A 113 21.74 5.87 -0.90
N ALA A 114 20.65 5.21 -1.27
CA ALA A 114 20.43 4.79 -2.65
C ALA A 114 20.33 6.01 -3.60
N VAL A 115 19.66 7.08 -3.19
CA VAL A 115 19.61 8.35 -3.94
C VAL A 115 21.00 8.95 -4.11
N ASN A 116 21.81 8.96 -3.05
CA ASN A 116 23.15 9.56 -3.08
C ASN A 116 24.17 8.75 -3.90
N ASN A 117 23.95 7.44 -4.05
CA ASN A 117 24.90 6.52 -4.67
C ASN A 117 24.45 5.98 -6.04
N SER A 118 23.27 6.36 -6.53
CA SER A 118 22.76 5.90 -7.83
C SER A 118 22.99 6.96 -8.91
N PRO A 119 23.95 6.78 -9.83
CA PRO A 119 24.17 7.72 -10.92
C PRO A 119 22.93 7.81 -11.80
N SER A 120 22.59 9.03 -12.22
CA SER A 120 21.44 9.27 -13.07
C SER A 120 21.65 8.74 -14.49
N THR A 121 20.63 8.10 -15.05
CA THR A 121 20.56 7.66 -16.46
C THR A 121 19.77 8.63 -17.35
N VAL A 122 19.14 9.65 -16.75
CA VAL A 122 18.31 10.65 -17.43
C VAL A 122 18.91 12.03 -17.26
N ALA A 123 18.80 12.88 -18.29
CA ALA A 123 19.30 14.24 -18.21
C ALA A 123 18.62 15.01 -17.07
N SER A 124 19.42 15.80 -16.34
CA SER A 124 18.94 16.71 -15.28
C SER A 124 18.31 16.06 -14.04
N THR A 125 18.19 14.72 -13.97
CA THR A 125 17.87 14.01 -12.71
C THR A 125 19.10 13.85 -11.83
N LYS A 126 18.91 13.93 -10.52
CA LYS A 126 19.95 13.80 -9.49
C LYS A 126 20.31 12.34 -9.20
N PHE A 127 19.38 11.42 -9.45
CA PHE A 127 19.56 9.98 -9.28
C PHE A 127 18.66 9.23 -10.24
N ASP A 128 18.90 7.93 -10.40
CA ASP A 128 18.04 7.02 -11.15
C ASP A 128 17.03 6.32 -10.21
N PRO A 129 15.71 6.61 -10.33
CA PRO A 129 14.68 5.99 -9.50
C PRO A 129 14.41 4.53 -9.84
N ASP A 130 14.87 4.04 -10.99
CA ASP A 130 14.71 2.64 -11.43
C ASP A 130 15.94 1.80 -11.08
N ALA A 131 17.01 2.41 -10.54
CA ALA A 131 18.21 1.71 -10.12
C ALA A 131 17.92 0.65 -9.05
N ALA A 132 18.62 -0.48 -9.12
CA ALA A 132 18.43 -1.61 -8.22
C ALA A 132 18.56 -1.24 -6.72
N PRO A 133 19.50 -0.38 -6.28
CA PRO A 133 19.58 0.03 -4.88
C PRO A 133 18.33 0.76 -4.39
N PHE A 134 17.81 1.70 -5.17
CA PHE A 134 16.63 2.49 -4.79
C PHE A 134 15.37 1.64 -4.81
N THR A 135 15.14 0.88 -5.89
CA THR A 135 13.96 0.01 -6.01
C THR A 135 13.97 -1.12 -4.97
N GLY A 136 15.16 -1.64 -4.62
CA GLY A 136 15.33 -2.60 -3.53
C GLY A 136 14.98 -2.01 -2.17
N ALA A 137 15.52 -0.84 -1.84
CA ALA A 137 15.20 -0.14 -0.59
C ALA A 137 13.71 0.23 -0.48
N LEU A 138 13.10 0.70 -1.58
CA LEU A 138 11.67 1.03 -1.58
C LEU A 138 10.79 -0.20 -1.39
N ARG A 139 11.18 -1.35 -1.96
CA ARG A 139 10.47 -2.64 -1.75
C ARG A 139 10.61 -3.12 -0.31
N GLN A 140 11.78 -2.98 0.30
CA GLN A 140 12.00 -3.31 1.70
C GLN A 140 11.12 -2.46 2.61
N ALA A 141 11.14 -1.13 2.41
CA ALA A 141 10.30 -0.21 3.15
C ALA A 141 8.81 -0.55 3.01
N ALA A 142 8.36 -0.93 1.80
CA ALA A 142 6.99 -1.37 1.57
C ALA A 142 6.62 -2.63 2.37
N ALA A 143 7.53 -3.61 2.43
CA ALA A 143 7.33 -4.83 3.20
C ALA A 143 7.28 -4.56 4.71
N ASP A 144 8.13 -3.65 5.21
CA ASP A 144 8.12 -3.26 6.62
C ASP A 144 6.88 -2.43 6.98
N CYS A 145 6.41 -1.58 6.08
CA CYS A 145 5.12 -0.91 6.18
C CYS A 145 3.94 -1.90 6.28
N GLU A 146 3.91 -2.92 5.42
CA GLU A 146 2.88 -3.97 5.45
C GLU A 146 2.92 -4.78 6.76
N LYS A 147 4.13 -5.18 7.20
CA LYS A 147 4.35 -5.91 8.44
C LYS A 147 3.86 -5.16 9.69
N ASN A 148 3.90 -3.83 9.66
CA ASN A 148 3.40 -2.96 10.73
C ASN A 148 1.92 -2.58 10.59
N GLY A 149 1.23 -3.11 9.57
CA GLY A 149 -0.21 -2.88 9.37
C GLY A 149 -0.54 -1.54 8.71
N THR A 150 0.43 -0.90 8.07
CA THR A 150 0.31 0.38 7.35
C THR A 150 0.91 0.24 5.95
N PRO A 151 0.31 -0.57 5.06
CA PRO A 151 0.87 -0.82 3.73
C PRO A 151 0.98 0.48 2.92
N LEU A 152 1.94 0.53 2.00
CA LEU A 152 1.99 1.63 1.04
C LEU A 152 0.77 1.58 0.12
N VAL A 153 0.04 2.69 0.03
CA VAL A 153 -1.16 2.78 -0.81
C VAL A 153 -0.80 3.53 -2.08
N ALA A 154 -0.84 2.82 -3.22
CA ALA A 154 -0.71 3.47 -4.51
C ALA A 154 -1.89 4.42 -4.73
N TYR A 155 -1.60 5.67 -5.06
CA TYR A 155 -2.64 6.61 -5.47
C TYR A 155 -3.14 6.21 -6.86
N ALA A 156 -4.36 5.67 -6.94
CA ALA A 156 -5.06 5.59 -8.22
C ALA A 156 -5.67 6.97 -8.49
N PRO A 157 -5.31 7.68 -9.58
CA PRO A 157 -5.97 8.93 -9.91
C PRO A 157 -7.47 8.64 -10.12
N ALA A 158 -8.33 9.37 -9.40
CA ALA A 158 -9.77 9.22 -9.52
C ALA A 158 -10.20 9.50 -10.98
N GLY A 159 -10.92 8.57 -11.61
CA GLY A 159 -11.51 8.78 -12.94
C GLY A 159 -11.16 7.78 -14.05
N GLN A 160 -10.60 6.59 -13.75
CA GLN A 160 -10.41 5.51 -14.75
C GLN A 160 -11.51 4.45 -14.69
N GLY A 161 -12.77 4.86 -14.63
CA GLY A 161 -13.96 3.99 -14.63
C GLY A 161 -14.91 4.35 -15.77
#